data_AF-L9WKI6-F1
#
_entry.id   AF-L9WKI6-F1
#
_cell.length_a   1.000
_cell.length_b   1.000
_cell.length_c   1.000
_cell.angle_alpha   90.00
_cell.angle_beta   90.00
_cell.angle_gamma   90.00
#
_symmetry.space_group_name_H-M   'P 1'
#
loop_
_entity.id
_entity.type
_entity.pdbx_description
1 polymer ?
#
loop_
_entity_poly.entity_id
_entity_poly.type
_entity_poly.pdbx_seq_one_letter_code
_entity_poly.pdbx_strand_id
1 'polypeptide(L)'
;MNIGNALAEGAFPVYAVAPSGSLPADYESAIDALIEEEGDRLDFIGLVETDEAVAGYLHDAVKDMESNGDFAIAIAGADVDQNDVSSYSNSFDSSRVQLVYPATDADGESIIGSYIGLRSRLGMNASPMRKRLSTVRDLSVSLSRDEMELLSSERVNPIKNERAGALVIDDMTTVEDSNNEESEFRQGISRLVTDYVTVVVNDNSDTYIGELHTQSSRNALRETIKSELKALLELNAITGYNIEVEPISAMEARVNVGIETVKPLRNIRAVVTAGEVE
;
A
#
# COMPACT_ATOMS: atom_id res chain seq x y z
N MET A 1 -16.66 -4.93 9.10
CA MET A 1 -15.26 -4.75 9.56
C MET A 1 -15.28 -4.51 11.06
N ASN A 2 -14.41 -5.15 11.83
CA ASN A 2 -14.24 -4.80 13.25
C ASN A 2 -13.31 -3.58 13.36
N ILE A 3 -13.89 -2.37 13.36
CA ILE A 3 -13.14 -1.09 13.45
C ILE A 3 -12.24 -1.06 14.69
N GLY A 4 -12.66 -1.72 15.77
CA GLY A 4 -11.88 -1.83 17.00
C GLY A 4 -10.51 -2.48 16.76
N ASN A 5 -10.41 -3.45 15.86
CA ASN A 5 -9.15 -4.11 15.54
C ASN A 5 -8.21 -3.18 14.75
N ALA A 6 -8.74 -2.38 13.81
CA ALA A 6 -7.94 -1.40 13.07
C ALA A 6 -7.33 -0.35 14.01
N LEU A 7 -8.15 0.20 14.92
CA LEU A 7 -7.70 1.16 15.93
C LEU A 7 -6.69 0.53 16.91
N ALA A 8 -6.92 -0.71 17.33
CA ALA A 8 -6.01 -1.41 18.25
C ALA A 8 -4.65 -1.74 17.63
N GLU A 9 -4.58 -1.95 16.31
CA GLU A 9 -3.31 -2.12 15.60
C GLU A 9 -2.59 -0.80 15.33
N GLY A 10 -3.33 0.32 15.31
CA GLY A 10 -2.79 1.67 15.27
C GLY A 10 -3.27 2.55 14.11
N ALA A 11 -4.35 2.19 13.40
CA ALA A 11 -4.95 3.11 12.43
C ALA A 11 -5.55 4.34 13.12
N PHE A 12 -5.33 5.52 12.53
CA PHE A 12 -6.01 6.76 12.91
C PHE A 12 -5.79 7.86 11.84
N PRO A 13 -6.83 8.64 11.46
CA PRO A 13 -8.26 8.40 11.73
C PRO A 13 -8.78 7.15 11.00
N VAL A 14 -9.96 6.65 11.39
CA VAL A 14 -10.63 5.54 10.70
C VAL A 14 -12.03 5.96 10.31
N TYR A 15 -12.35 5.80 9.04
CA TYR A 15 -13.66 6.05 8.45
C TYR A 15 -14.24 4.72 7.99
N ALA A 16 -15.56 4.58 8.10
CA ALA A 16 -16.23 3.34 7.75
C ALA A 16 -17.64 3.63 7.26
N VAL A 17 -17.95 3.10 6.08
CA VAL A 17 -19.29 3.09 5.51
C VAL A 17 -19.77 1.65 5.45
N ALA A 18 -21.00 1.41 5.90
CA ALA A 18 -21.62 0.10 5.80
C ALA A 18 -22.39 -0.01 4.48
N PRO A 19 -22.28 -1.12 3.73
CA PRO A 19 -23.08 -1.33 2.53
C PRO A 19 -24.57 -1.39 2.88
N SER A 20 -25.39 -0.84 2.00
CA SER A 20 -26.84 -0.81 2.17
C SER A 20 -27.52 -2.04 1.54
N GLY A 21 -28.78 -2.31 1.90
CA GLY A 21 -29.59 -3.36 1.27
C GLY A 21 -29.54 -4.74 1.92
N SER A 22 -30.38 -5.65 1.43
CA SER A 22 -30.34 -7.09 1.74
C SER A 22 -29.46 -7.83 0.73
N LEU A 23 -28.88 -8.97 1.13
CA LEU A 23 -27.95 -9.76 0.31
C LEU A 23 -28.36 -9.90 -1.19
N PRO A 24 -27.44 -9.62 -2.13
CA PRO A 24 -26.08 -9.12 -1.94
C PRO A 24 -26.06 -7.65 -1.47
N ALA A 25 -25.19 -7.32 -0.52
CA ALA A 25 -25.07 -5.97 0.01
C ALA A 25 -24.45 -5.03 -1.04
N ASP A 26 -24.90 -3.78 -1.09
CA ASP A 26 -24.44 -2.78 -2.06
C ASP A 26 -23.12 -2.15 -1.57
N TYR A 27 -22.00 -2.79 -1.92
CA TYR A 27 -20.66 -2.33 -1.61
C TYR A 27 -20.18 -1.19 -2.51
N GLU A 28 -20.62 -1.13 -3.77
CA GLU A 28 -20.22 -0.10 -4.72
C GLU A 28 -20.65 1.28 -4.22
N SER A 29 -21.93 1.44 -3.86
CA SER A 29 -22.44 2.70 -3.30
C SER A 29 -21.75 3.09 -1.98
N ALA A 30 -21.30 2.09 -1.18
CA ALA A 30 -20.58 2.37 0.06
C ALA A 30 -19.14 2.81 -0.18
N ILE A 31 -18.48 2.27 -1.22
CA ILE A 31 -17.16 2.70 -1.67
C ILE A 31 -17.25 4.15 -2.17
N ASP A 32 -18.22 4.43 -3.04
CA ASP A 32 -18.45 5.78 -3.57
C ASP A 32 -18.68 6.80 -2.47
N ALA A 33 -19.57 6.48 -1.50
CA ALA A 33 -19.85 7.37 -0.39
C ALA A 33 -18.61 7.63 0.49
N LEU A 34 -17.79 6.61 0.73
CA LEU A 34 -16.56 6.77 1.51
C LEU A 34 -15.55 7.69 0.79
N ILE A 35 -15.40 7.52 -0.53
CA ILE A 35 -14.47 8.29 -1.35
C ILE A 35 -14.96 9.74 -1.51
N GLU A 36 -16.27 9.95 -1.72
CA GLU A 36 -16.85 11.29 -1.83
C GLU A 36 -16.71 12.09 -0.53
N GLU A 37 -16.85 11.44 0.64
CA GLU A 37 -16.80 12.12 1.93
C GLU A 37 -15.37 12.36 2.44
N GLU A 38 -14.44 11.41 2.23
CA GLU A 38 -13.13 11.44 2.89
C GLU A 38 -11.95 11.04 1.98
N GLY A 39 -12.15 10.88 0.67
CA GLY A 39 -11.15 10.36 -0.27
C GLY A 39 -9.80 11.08 -0.23
N ASP A 40 -9.80 12.40 -0.02
CA ASP A 40 -8.61 13.25 0.07
C ASP A 40 -7.73 12.99 1.32
N ARG A 41 -8.19 12.12 2.23
CA ARG A 41 -7.56 11.86 3.53
C ARG A 41 -7.25 10.38 3.76
N LEU A 42 -7.54 9.51 2.80
CA LEU A 42 -7.40 8.06 2.94
C LEU A 42 -6.11 7.56 2.29
N ASP A 43 -5.16 7.08 3.09
CA ASP A 43 -3.98 6.37 2.57
C ASP A 43 -4.30 4.92 2.15
N PHE A 44 -5.31 4.32 2.80
CA PHE A 44 -5.72 2.93 2.59
C PHE A 44 -7.23 2.80 2.62
N ILE A 45 -7.78 1.98 1.72
CA ILE A 45 -9.20 1.62 1.72
C ILE A 45 -9.33 0.11 1.78
N GLY A 46 -10.05 -0.38 2.80
CA GLY A 46 -10.19 -1.80 3.08
C GLY A 46 -11.55 -2.34 2.71
N LEU A 47 -11.58 -3.43 1.94
CA LEU A 47 -12.79 -4.18 1.65
C LEU A 47 -12.90 -5.40 2.58
N VAL A 48 -14.07 -5.60 3.18
CA VAL A 48 -14.32 -6.80 4.02
C VAL A 48 -14.82 -8.00 3.23
N GLU A 49 -15.39 -7.74 2.06
CA GLU A 49 -15.82 -8.74 1.10
C GLU A 49 -14.60 -9.29 0.34
N THR A 50 -14.66 -10.56 -0.06
CA THR A 50 -13.59 -11.20 -0.85
C THR A 50 -13.94 -11.30 -2.32
N ASP A 51 -15.20 -11.06 -2.69
CA ASP A 51 -15.65 -11.08 -4.08
C ASP A 51 -14.77 -10.20 -4.99
N GLU A 52 -14.23 -10.83 -6.03
CA GLU A 52 -13.27 -10.22 -6.95
C GLU A 52 -13.87 -9.03 -7.71
N ALA A 53 -15.16 -9.06 -8.05
CA ALA A 53 -15.81 -7.95 -8.76
C ALA A 53 -15.92 -6.71 -7.87
N VAL A 54 -16.22 -6.89 -6.57
CA VAL A 54 -16.25 -5.78 -5.61
C VAL A 54 -14.83 -5.25 -5.34
N ALA A 55 -13.83 -6.13 -5.26
CA ALA A 55 -12.43 -5.72 -5.16
C ALA A 55 -11.98 -4.95 -6.41
N GLY A 56 -12.45 -5.34 -7.59
CA GLY A 56 -12.22 -4.64 -8.86
C GLY A 56 -12.86 -3.26 -8.90
N TYR A 57 -14.08 -3.12 -8.39
CA TYR A 57 -14.70 -1.80 -8.25
C TYR A 57 -13.88 -0.88 -7.35
N LEU A 58 -13.43 -1.38 -6.19
CA LEU A 58 -12.57 -0.61 -5.30
C LEU A 58 -11.24 -0.23 -5.97
N HIS A 59 -10.65 -1.15 -6.74
CA HIS A 59 -9.42 -0.91 -7.50
C HIS A 59 -9.58 0.22 -8.52
N ASP A 60 -10.64 0.20 -9.32
CA ASP A 60 -10.93 1.26 -10.28
C ASP A 60 -11.17 2.60 -9.57
N ALA A 61 -11.90 2.60 -8.46
CA ALA A 61 -12.17 3.81 -7.68
C ALA A 61 -10.87 4.44 -7.12
N VAL A 62 -9.92 3.66 -6.58
CA VAL A 62 -8.63 4.22 -6.11
C VAL A 62 -7.72 4.69 -7.25
N LYS A 63 -7.89 4.17 -8.47
CA LYS A 63 -7.19 4.70 -9.65
C LYS A 63 -7.78 6.03 -10.12
N ASP A 64 -9.10 6.18 -10.02
CA ASP A 64 -9.77 7.45 -10.32
C ASP A 64 -9.38 8.53 -9.29
N MET A 65 -9.26 8.17 -8.01
CA MET A 65 -8.72 9.06 -6.97
C MET A 65 -7.34 9.61 -7.34
N GLU A 66 -6.43 8.75 -7.80
CA GLU A 66 -5.08 9.17 -8.21
C GLU A 66 -5.11 10.23 -9.32
N SER A 67 -6.06 10.14 -10.24
CA SER A 67 -6.22 11.13 -11.31
C SER A 67 -6.63 12.51 -10.79
N ASN A 68 -7.22 12.56 -9.59
CA ASN A 68 -7.61 13.79 -8.89
C ASN A 68 -6.53 14.30 -7.92
N GLY A 69 -5.42 13.56 -7.75
CA GLY A 69 -4.36 13.88 -6.80
C GLY A 69 -4.57 13.29 -5.39
N ASP A 70 -5.61 12.47 -5.20
CA ASP A 70 -5.89 11.77 -3.97
C ASP A 70 -5.31 10.35 -4.06
N PHE A 71 -4.45 9.97 -3.12
CA PHE A 71 -3.70 8.72 -3.23
C PHE A 71 -4.08 7.73 -2.15
N ALA A 72 -4.59 6.58 -2.57
CA ALA A 72 -4.89 5.46 -1.69
C ALA A 72 -4.34 4.14 -2.25
N ILE A 73 -4.26 3.13 -1.38
CA ILE A 73 -4.07 1.73 -1.74
C ILE A 73 -5.29 0.93 -1.31
N ALA A 74 -5.91 0.23 -2.25
CA ALA A 74 -6.97 -0.74 -2.00
C ALA A 74 -6.39 -2.00 -1.34
N ILE A 75 -7.01 -2.43 -0.25
CA ILE A 75 -6.63 -3.65 0.46
C ILE A 75 -7.87 -4.56 0.53
N ALA A 76 -7.77 -5.72 -0.11
CA ALA A 76 -8.85 -6.68 -0.17
C ALA A 76 -8.36 -8.09 0.18
N GLY A 77 -9.31 -8.96 0.54
CA GLY A 77 -9.05 -10.38 0.65
C GLY A 77 -9.03 -11.05 -0.72
N ALA A 78 -8.13 -12.00 -0.96
CA ALA A 78 -8.18 -12.81 -2.17
C ALA A 78 -9.29 -13.88 -2.07
N ASP A 79 -10.08 -14.04 -3.14
CA ASP A 79 -11.14 -15.06 -3.24
C ASP A 79 -10.56 -16.45 -3.56
N VAL A 80 -9.77 -16.98 -2.63
CA VAL A 80 -9.11 -18.28 -2.78
C VAL A 80 -10.01 -19.37 -2.20
N ASP A 81 -10.23 -20.46 -2.96
CA ASP A 81 -10.84 -21.67 -2.41
C ASP A 81 -9.92 -22.27 -1.34
N GLN A 82 -10.42 -22.32 -0.11
CA GLN A 82 -9.69 -22.84 1.05
C GLN A 82 -9.23 -24.30 0.88
N ASN A 83 -9.83 -25.06 -0.03
CA ASN A 83 -9.48 -26.44 -0.31
C ASN A 83 -8.50 -26.60 -1.48
N ASP A 84 -8.30 -25.56 -2.29
CA ASP A 84 -7.44 -25.61 -3.47
C ASP A 84 -6.80 -24.25 -3.80
N VAL A 85 -5.83 -23.86 -2.97
CA VAL A 85 -4.99 -22.67 -3.20
C VAL A 85 -4.24 -22.74 -4.53
N SER A 86 -3.94 -23.94 -5.03
CA SER A 86 -3.12 -24.11 -6.25
C SER A 86 -3.85 -23.74 -7.53
N SER A 87 -5.18 -23.66 -7.49
CA SER A 87 -6.02 -23.27 -8.62
C SER A 87 -6.23 -21.76 -8.74
N TYR A 88 -5.89 -21.00 -7.69
CA TYR A 88 -6.09 -19.57 -7.66
C TYR A 88 -5.16 -18.85 -8.63
N SER A 89 -5.71 -17.85 -9.32
CA SER A 89 -4.93 -16.93 -10.14
C SER A 89 -5.43 -15.51 -9.89
N ASN A 90 -4.49 -14.61 -9.62
CA ASN A 90 -4.81 -13.20 -9.43
C ASN A 90 -5.06 -12.53 -10.79
N SER A 91 -6.15 -11.78 -10.91
CA SER A 91 -6.50 -11.04 -12.13
C SER A 91 -6.01 -9.59 -12.15
N PHE A 92 -5.60 -9.05 -10.99
CA PHE A 92 -5.13 -7.67 -10.88
C PHE A 92 -3.65 -7.55 -11.28
N ASP A 93 -3.33 -6.51 -12.06
CA ASP A 93 -1.97 -6.06 -12.35
C ASP A 93 -1.83 -4.57 -12.01
N SER A 94 -1.71 -4.27 -10.72
CA SER A 94 -1.63 -2.88 -10.25
C SER A 94 -0.95 -2.72 -8.90
N SER A 95 -0.23 -1.62 -8.75
CA SER A 95 0.36 -1.19 -7.48
C SER A 95 -0.61 -0.49 -6.54
N ARG A 96 -1.83 -0.21 -7.01
CA ARG A 96 -2.91 0.40 -6.22
C ARG A 96 -3.74 -0.62 -5.44
N VAL A 97 -3.47 -1.92 -5.59
CA VAL A 97 -4.16 -2.97 -4.83
C VAL A 97 -3.19 -3.95 -4.18
N GLN A 98 -3.48 -4.32 -2.93
CA GLN A 98 -2.83 -5.41 -2.21
C GLN A 98 -3.88 -6.44 -1.82
N LEU A 99 -3.64 -7.69 -2.25
CA LEU A 99 -4.47 -8.82 -1.84
C LEU A 99 -3.87 -9.51 -0.62
N VAL A 100 -4.72 -9.97 0.30
CA VAL A 100 -4.33 -10.67 1.53
C VAL A 100 -5.05 -12.01 1.63
N TYR A 101 -4.34 -13.07 2.05
CA TYR A 101 -4.95 -14.36 2.32
C TYR A 101 -4.27 -15.13 3.47
N PRO A 102 -5.02 -15.75 4.40
CA PRO A 102 -6.47 -15.70 4.56
C PRO A 102 -6.98 -14.31 4.94
N ALA A 103 -8.17 -13.95 4.47
CA ALA A 103 -8.78 -12.65 4.76
C ALA A 103 -9.64 -12.64 6.04
N THR A 104 -9.82 -13.80 6.67
CA THR A 104 -10.64 -13.98 7.87
C THR A 104 -9.91 -14.73 8.98
N ASP A 105 -10.30 -14.46 10.21
CA ASP A 105 -9.85 -15.20 11.39
C ASP A 105 -10.63 -16.51 11.58
N ALA A 106 -10.30 -17.27 12.62
CA ALA A 106 -10.95 -18.54 12.93
C ALA A 106 -12.44 -18.40 13.30
N ASP A 107 -12.88 -17.20 13.73
CA ASP A 107 -14.27 -16.90 14.05
C ASP A 107 -15.06 -16.40 12.81
N GLY A 108 -14.37 -16.22 11.68
CA GLY A 108 -14.94 -15.72 10.42
C GLY A 108 -14.99 -14.19 10.33
N GLU A 109 -14.35 -13.46 11.25
CA GLU A 109 -14.24 -12.01 11.17
C GLU A 109 -13.13 -11.61 10.17
N SER A 110 -13.37 -10.55 9.40
CA SER A 110 -12.38 -10.02 8.46
C SER A 110 -11.17 -9.43 9.18
N ILE A 111 -9.97 -9.82 8.77
CA ILE A 111 -8.69 -9.30 9.31
C ILE A 111 -8.20 -8.03 8.60
N ILE A 112 -8.90 -7.59 7.55
CA ILE A 112 -8.47 -6.46 6.71
C ILE A 112 -8.31 -5.19 7.53
N GLY A 113 -9.21 -4.95 8.50
CA GLY A 113 -9.08 -3.84 9.44
C GLY A 113 -7.78 -3.93 10.27
N SER A 114 -7.45 -5.10 10.80
CA SER A 114 -6.19 -5.32 11.53
C SER A 114 -4.97 -5.09 10.64
N TYR A 115 -5.02 -5.55 9.38
CA TYR A 115 -3.93 -5.38 8.41
C TYR A 115 -3.70 -3.91 8.08
N ILE A 116 -4.78 -3.15 7.82
CA ILE A 116 -4.71 -1.70 7.61
C ILE A 116 -4.16 -1.00 8.84
N GLY A 117 -4.64 -1.34 10.04
CA GLY A 117 -4.10 -0.76 11.27
C GLY A 117 -2.61 -1.00 11.47
N LEU A 118 -2.11 -2.20 11.12
CA LEU A 118 -0.69 -2.48 11.10
C LEU A 118 0.05 -1.60 10.07
N ARG A 119 -0.46 -1.47 8.85
CA ARG A 119 0.12 -0.64 7.79
C ARG A 119 0.19 0.83 8.23
N SER A 120 -0.91 1.38 8.73
CA SER A 120 -0.98 2.76 9.25
C SER A 120 0.01 3.00 10.38
N ARG A 121 0.16 2.07 11.32
CA ARG A 121 1.13 2.18 12.42
C ARG A 121 2.59 2.23 11.92
N LEU A 122 2.90 1.47 10.89
CA LEU A 122 4.26 1.45 10.33
C LEU A 122 4.53 2.68 9.45
N GLY A 123 3.50 3.16 8.74
CA GLY A 123 3.62 4.25 7.77
C GLY A 123 4.68 3.94 6.72
N MET A 124 5.42 4.97 6.31
CA MET A 124 6.53 4.84 5.35
C MET A 124 7.83 4.31 5.97
N ASN A 125 7.86 3.99 7.27
CA ASN A 125 9.11 3.63 7.95
C ASN A 125 9.50 2.16 7.75
N ALA A 126 8.53 1.29 7.51
CA ALA A 126 8.77 -0.14 7.42
C ALA A 126 7.65 -0.88 6.71
N SER A 127 8.01 -1.95 6.03
CA SER A 127 7.06 -2.91 5.48
C SER A 127 6.40 -3.74 6.60
N PRO A 128 5.10 -4.12 6.47
CA PRO A 128 4.43 -5.08 7.35
C PRO A 128 5.03 -6.48 7.26
N MET A 129 5.88 -6.77 6.28
CA MET A 129 6.54 -8.06 6.13
C MET A 129 7.22 -8.51 7.44
N ARG A 130 6.92 -9.75 7.85
CA ARG A 130 7.35 -10.37 9.13
C ARG A 130 6.86 -9.65 10.40
N LYS A 131 5.89 -8.74 10.30
CA LYS A 131 5.21 -8.16 11.46
C LYS A 131 3.96 -8.99 11.78
N ARG A 132 3.53 -8.91 13.03
CA ARG A 132 2.36 -9.63 13.52
C ARG A 132 1.15 -8.72 13.62
N LEU A 133 0.00 -9.29 13.35
CA LEU A 133 -1.29 -8.74 13.77
C LEU A 133 -1.49 -9.15 15.23
N SER A 134 -1.41 -8.17 16.13
CA SER A 134 -1.57 -8.36 17.57
C SER A 134 -3.01 -8.71 17.98
N THR A 135 -3.98 -8.32 17.15
CA THR A 135 -5.42 -8.53 17.33
C THR A 135 -5.91 -9.87 16.78
N VAL A 136 -5.16 -10.49 15.87
CA VAL A 136 -5.55 -11.76 15.21
C VAL A 136 -4.72 -12.91 15.77
N ARG A 137 -5.38 -13.80 16.50
CA ARG A 137 -4.71 -14.95 17.14
C ARG A 137 -4.61 -16.14 16.21
N ASP A 138 -5.73 -16.52 15.62
CA ASP A 138 -5.88 -17.72 14.78
C ASP A 138 -6.63 -17.34 13.51
N LEU A 139 -6.12 -17.79 12.36
CA LEU A 139 -6.71 -17.58 11.03
C LEU A 139 -7.66 -18.71 10.66
N SER A 140 -8.60 -18.44 9.75
CA SER A 140 -9.54 -19.43 9.22
C SER A 140 -8.84 -20.62 8.56
N VAL A 141 -7.70 -20.38 7.92
CA VAL A 141 -6.88 -21.40 7.25
C VAL A 141 -5.43 -21.30 7.72
N SER A 142 -4.79 -22.46 7.91
CA SER A 142 -3.36 -22.54 8.19
C SER A 142 -2.60 -22.91 6.92
N LEU A 143 -1.86 -21.96 6.36
CA LEU A 143 -1.09 -22.17 5.14
C LEU A 143 0.18 -22.99 5.39
N SER A 144 0.41 -23.97 4.51
CA SER A 144 1.70 -24.64 4.35
C SER A 144 2.71 -23.73 3.68
N ARG A 145 3.99 -24.16 3.68
CA ARG A 145 5.05 -23.40 3.03
C ARG A 145 4.83 -23.26 1.53
N ASP A 146 4.43 -24.34 0.88
CA ASP A 146 4.28 -24.37 -0.57
C ASP A 146 3.08 -23.50 -1.00
N GLU A 147 1.98 -23.52 -0.25
CA GLU A 147 0.85 -22.62 -0.48
C GLU A 147 1.21 -21.14 -0.31
N MET A 148 2.03 -20.79 0.69
CA MET A 148 2.52 -19.41 0.84
C MET A 148 3.42 -18.99 -0.34
N GLU A 149 4.24 -19.90 -0.85
CA GLU A 149 5.10 -19.65 -2.03
C GLU A 149 4.25 -19.47 -3.29
N LEU A 150 3.18 -20.26 -3.48
CA LEU A 150 2.20 -20.12 -4.57
C LEU A 150 1.43 -18.79 -4.49
N LEU A 151 0.88 -18.44 -3.33
CA LEU A 151 0.18 -17.17 -3.14
C LEU A 151 1.11 -15.98 -3.42
N SER A 152 2.36 -16.09 -2.99
CA SER A 152 3.37 -15.07 -3.27
C SER A 152 3.72 -14.95 -4.77
N SER A 153 3.69 -16.05 -5.53
CA SER A 153 3.88 -15.98 -6.98
C SER A 153 2.68 -15.32 -7.67
N GLU A 154 1.47 -15.57 -7.16
CA GLU A 154 0.22 -14.91 -7.58
C GLU A 154 0.04 -13.50 -6.99
N ARG A 155 1.08 -12.91 -6.41
CA ARG A 155 1.06 -11.54 -5.83
C ARG A 155 0.01 -11.32 -4.72
N VAL A 156 -0.39 -12.39 -4.04
CA VAL A 156 -1.20 -12.33 -2.83
C VAL A 156 -0.30 -12.39 -1.61
N ASN A 157 -0.54 -11.50 -0.63
CA ASN A 157 0.21 -11.45 0.61
C ASN A 157 -0.26 -12.55 1.57
N PRO A 158 0.56 -13.59 1.84
CA PRO A 158 0.16 -14.66 2.71
C PRO A 158 0.23 -14.22 4.17
N ILE A 159 -0.77 -14.61 4.96
CA ILE A 159 -0.79 -14.46 6.41
C ILE A 159 -0.69 -15.83 7.03
N LYS A 160 0.31 -16.01 7.88
CA LYS A 160 0.64 -17.29 8.47
C LYS A 160 0.18 -17.35 9.92
N ASN A 161 -0.47 -18.44 10.29
CA ASN A 161 -0.73 -18.78 11.68
C ASN A 161 0.57 -19.03 12.45
N GLU A 162 0.72 -18.34 13.58
CA GLU A 162 1.79 -18.59 14.52
C GLU A 162 1.31 -18.42 15.96
N ARG A 163 1.99 -19.10 16.90
CA ARG A 163 1.61 -19.13 18.32
C ARG A 163 1.50 -17.75 18.98
N ALA A 164 2.19 -16.74 18.44
CA ALA A 164 2.24 -15.39 18.98
C ALA A 164 1.35 -14.40 18.20
N GLY A 165 0.42 -14.90 17.37
CA GLY A 165 -0.44 -14.11 16.50
C GLY A 165 -0.04 -14.22 15.03
N ALA A 166 -1.03 -13.93 14.17
CA ALA A 166 -0.92 -14.03 12.72
C ALA A 166 0.24 -13.18 12.19
N LEU A 167 1.09 -13.78 11.36
CA LEU A 167 2.32 -13.20 10.83
C LEU A 167 2.14 -12.87 9.35
N VAL A 168 2.36 -11.61 8.99
CA VAL A 168 2.40 -11.17 7.59
C VAL A 168 3.68 -11.70 6.94
N ILE A 169 3.57 -12.42 5.82
CA ILE A 169 4.73 -13.04 5.15
C ILE A 169 5.36 -12.12 4.11
N ASP A 170 4.56 -11.34 3.39
CA ASP A 170 5.01 -10.45 2.30
C ASP A 170 4.24 -9.11 2.30
N ASP A 171 4.69 -8.18 1.47
CA ASP A 171 4.10 -6.83 1.29
C ASP A 171 4.06 -6.41 -0.19
N MET A 172 3.71 -7.37 -1.04
CA MET A 172 3.58 -7.15 -2.47
C MET A 172 2.30 -6.40 -2.78
N THR A 173 2.38 -5.58 -3.82
CA THR A 173 1.21 -5.18 -4.61
C THR A 173 0.96 -6.23 -5.68
N THR A 174 -0.12 -6.07 -6.46
CA THR A 174 -0.46 -7.02 -7.52
C THR A 174 0.32 -6.83 -8.83
N VAL A 175 1.30 -5.91 -8.88
CA VAL A 175 2.09 -5.65 -10.10
C VAL A 175 2.78 -6.91 -10.62
N GLU A 176 2.52 -7.23 -11.88
CA GLU A 176 3.14 -8.33 -12.58
C GLU A 176 4.60 -8.05 -12.97
N ASP A 177 5.34 -9.12 -13.27
CA ASP A 177 6.69 -8.97 -13.80
C ASP A 177 6.72 -8.32 -15.20
N SER A 178 5.62 -8.44 -15.95
CA SER A 178 5.38 -7.88 -17.29
C SER A 178 5.21 -6.36 -17.30
N ASN A 179 4.73 -5.81 -16.19
CA ASN A 179 4.32 -4.41 -16.09
C ASN A 179 5.52 -3.51 -15.80
N ASN A 180 6.12 -2.98 -16.87
CA ASN A 180 7.29 -2.12 -16.79
C ASN A 180 6.96 -0.70 -16.32
N GLU A 181 5.70 -0.27 -16.41
CA GLU A 181 5.28 1.07 -15.99
C GLU A 181 5.25 1.19 -14.47
N GLU A 182 4.86 0.11 -13.78
CA GLU A 182 4.75 0.07 -12.32
C GLU A 182 5.79 -0.84 -11.65
N SER A 183 6.84 -1.27 -12.36
CA SER A 183 7.79 -2.27 -11.87
C SER A 183 8.52 -1.87 -10.58
N GLU A 184 8.66 -0.58 -10.30
CA GLU A 184 9.26 -0.06 -9.07
C GLU A 184 8.28 -0.05 -7.87
N PHE A 185 6.99 -0.28 -8.11
CA PHE A 185 5.91 -0.26 -7.11
C PHE A 185 5.39 -1.66 -6.74
N ARG A 186 6.19 -2.70 -6.98
CA ARG A 186 5.87 -4.09 -6.59
C ARG A 186 5.73 -4.31 -5.08
N GLN A 187 6.18 -3.34 -4.29
CA GLN A 187 6.08 -3.37 -2.83
C GLN A 187 5.18 -2.23 -2.40
N GLY A 188 4.24 -2.50 -1.49
CA GLY A 188 3.26 -1.51 -1.04
C GLY A 188 3.93 -0.28 -0.44
N ILE A 189 5.06 -0.44 0.25
CA ILE A 189 5.84 0.69 0.81
C ILE A 189 6.39 1.63 -0.28
N SER A 190 6.84 1.10 -1.42
CA SER A 190 7.37 1.92 -2.51
C SER A 190 6.29 2.80 -3.13
N ARG A 191 5.04 2.30 -3.23
CA ARG A 191 3.92 3.10 -3.71
C ARG A 191 3.58 4.23 -2.73
N LEU A 192 3.43 3.93 -1.44
CA LEU A 192 3.16 4.94 -0.40
C LEU A 192 4.20 6.07 -0.37
N VAL A 193 5.48 5.73 -0.45
CA VAL A 193 6.55 6.73 -0.44
C VAL A 193 6.46 7.65 -1.67
N THR A 194 6.12 7.09 -2.83
CA THR A 194 5.98 7.85 -4.07
C THR A 194 4.75 8.76 -4.06
N ASP A 195 3.64 8.27 -3.53
CA ASP A 195 2.42 9.04 -3.33
C ASP A 195 2.67 10.24 -2.41
N TYR A 196 3.30 10.01 -1.27
CA TYR A 196 3.67 11.08 -0.34
C TYR A 196 4.59 12.13 -0.98
N VAL A 197 5.58 11.70 -1.75
CA VAL A 197 6.45 12.63 -2.50
C VAL A 197 5.64 13.46 -3.50
N THR A 198 4.66 12.86 -4.17
CA THR A 198 3.80 13.55 -5.13
C THR A 198 2.95 14.63 -4.44
N VAL A 199 2.35 14.31 -3.29
CA VAL A 199 1.62 15.29 -2.45
C VAL A 199 2.55 16.43 -2.04
N VAL A 200 3.73 16.13 -1.50
CA VAL A 200 4.72 17.14 -1.09
C VAL A 200 5.08 18.06 -2.27
N VAL A 201 5.28 17.52 -3.46
CA VAL A 201 5.62 18.30 -4.65
C VAL A 201 4.46 19.22 -5.05
N ASN A 202 3.23 18.71 -5.07
CA ASN A 202 2.04 19.49 -5.43
C ASN A 202 1.80 20.62 -4.43
N ASP A 203 1.74 20.31 -3.13
CA ASP A 203 1.50 21.27 -2.06
C ASP A 203 2.52 22.41 -2.07
N ASN A 204 3.80 22.07 -2.25
CA ASN A 204 4.84 23.09 -2.32
C ASN A 204 4.78 23.88 -3.63
N SER A 205 4.47 23.25 -4.76
CA SER A 205 4.39 23.93 -6.06
C SER A 205 3.26 24.96 -6.09
N ASP A 206 2.11 24.62 -5.49
CA ASP A 206 0.94 25.50 -5.42
C ASP A 206 1.24 26.83 -4.74
N THR A 207 2.11 26.84 -3.72
CA THR A 207 2.51 28.08 -3.02
C THR A 207 3.27 29.08 -3.90
N TYR A 208 3.82 28.63 -5.03
CA TYR A 208 4.55 29.47 -5.98
C TYR A 208 3.67 29.91 -7.17
N ILE A 209 2.43 29.45 -7.26
CA ILE A 209 1.50 29.92 -8.29
C ILE A 209 1.18 31.40 -8.05
N GLY A 210 1.43 32.23 -9.07
CA GLY A 210 1.24 33.68 -9.02
C GLY A 210 2.51 34.47 -8.67
N GLU A 211 3.60 33.80 -8.28
CA GLU A 211 4.91 34.43 -8.13
C GLU A 211 5.52 34.85 -9.47
N LEU A 212 6.44 35.83 -9.43
CA LEU A 212 7.18 36.21 -10.63
C LEU A 212 8.02 35.03 -11.12
N HIS A 213 7.88 34.69 -12.41
CA HIS A 213 8.56 33.55 -13.00
C HIS A 213 10.05 33.83 -13.27
N THR A 214 10.84 33.87 -12.19
CA THR A 214 12.29 34.12 -12.23
C THR A 214 13.07 32.84 -11.91
N GLN A 215 14.36 32.82 -12.28
CA GLN A 215 15.25 31.74 -11.85
C GLN A 215 15.35 31.64 -10.31
N SER A 216 15.26 32.77 -9.61
CA SER A 216 15.31 32.80 -8.15
C SER A 216 14.11 32.07 -7.55
N SER A 217 12.90 32.31 -8.08
CA SER A 217 11.67 31.66 -7.60
C SER A 217 11.72 30.15 -7.86
N ARG A 218 12.18 29.73 -9.04
CA ARG A 218 12.37 28.29 -9.34
C ARG A 218 13.41 27.62 -8.46
N ASN A 219 14.53 28.30 -8.18
CA ASN A 219 15.54 27.80 -7.25
C ASN A 219 14.98 27.67 -5.84
N ALA A 220 14.17 28.64 -5.40
CA ALA A 220 13.51 28.60 -4.10
C ALA A 220 12.56 27.40 -3.99
N LEU A 221 11.66 27.20 -4.97
CA LEU A 221 10.78 26.03 -5.03
C LEU A 221 11.56 24.72 -4.93
N ARG A 222 12.64 24.60 -5.70
CA ARG A 222 13.52 23.43 -5.66
C ARG A 222 14.11 23.20 -4.26
N GLU A 223 14.61 24.23 -3.60
CA GLU A 223 15.19 24.09 -2.25
C GLU A 223 14.13 23.77 -1.19
N THR A 224 12.90 24.27 -1.34
CA THR A 224 11.78 23.95 -0.45
C THR A 224 11.44 22.46 -0.54
N ILE A 225 11.17 21.93 -1.75
CA ILE A 225 10.89 20.51 -1.96
C ILE A 225 12.06 19.66 -1.45
N LYS A 226 13.30 20.07 -1.74
CA LYS A 226 14.52 19.39 -1.27
C LYS A 226 14.59 19.31 0.26
N SER A 227 14.15 20.35 0.96
CA SER A 227 14.11 20.36 2.42
C SER A 227 13.13 19.34 2.96
N GLU A 228 11.93 19.25 2.37
CA GLU A 228 10.91 18.27 2.78
C GLU A 228 11.36 16.83 2.54
N LEU A 229 11.98 16.54 1.38
CA LEU A 229 12.44 15.18 1.06
C LEU A 229 13.61 14.69 1.93
N LYS A 230 14.31 15.57 2.67
CA LYS A 230 15.37 15.14 3.61
C LYS A 230 14.82 14.26 4.72
N ALA A 231 13.60 14.50 5.19
CA ALA A 231 12.99 13.66 6.21
C ALA A 231 12.87 12.20 5.76
N LEU A 232 12.56 11.95 4.47
CA LEU A 232 12.46 10.61 3.92
C LEU A 232 13.82 9.89 3.85
N LEU A 233 14.92 10.61 3.63
CA LEU A 233 16.27 10.05 3.74
C LEU A 233 16.60 9.64 5.18
N GLU A 234 16.25 10.49 6.15
CA GLU A 234 16.49 10.21 7.58
C GLU A 234 15.70 8.99 8.07
N LEU A 235 14.48 8.81 7.53
CA LEU A 235 13.64 7.64 7.79
C LEU A 235 14.09 6.38 7.03
N ASN A 236 15.09 6.48 6.13
CA ASN A 236 15.50 5.42 5.21
C ASN A 236 14.35 4.90 4.34
N ALA A 237 13.36 5.75 4.04
CA ALA A 237 12.29 5.42 3.10
C ALA A 237 12.77 5.50 1.64
N ILE A 238 13.74 6.39 1.38
CA ILE A 238 14.43 6.55 0.10
C ILE A 238 15.95 6.49 0.28
N THR A 239 16.67 6.08 -0.77
CA THR A 239 18.15 6.09 -0.82
C THR A 239 18.70 7.33 -1.50
N GLY A 240 17.88 8.01 -2.30
CA GLY A 240 18.29 9.16 -3.07
C GLY A 240 17.10 9.86 -3.74
N TYR A 241 17.31 11.10 -4.15
CA TYR A 241 16.37 11.85 -4.96
C TYR A 241 17.09 12.89 -5.84
N ASN A 242 16.43 13.28 -6.93
CA ASN A 242 16.80 14.42 -7.77
C ASN A 242 15.56 15.32 -7.97
N ILE A 243 15.78 16.64 -7.97
CA ILE A 243 14.72 17.63 -8.20
C ILE A 243 15.23 18.65 -9.21
N GLU A 244 14.50 18.79 -10.31
CA GLU A 244 14.78 19.77 -11.35
C GLU A 244 13.55 20.65 -11.56
N VAL A 245 13.75 21.96 -11.54
CA VAL A 245 12.69 22.94 -11.81
C VAL A 245 13.12 23.78 -13.01
N GLU A 246 12.43 23.61 -14.12
CA GLU A 246 12.80 24.24 -15.40
C GLU A 246 11.63 25.01 -16.01
N PRO A 247 11.88 26.15 -16.67
CA PRO A 247 10.84 26.88 -17.36
C PRO A 247 10.43 26.16 -18.65
N ILE A 248 9.14 25.96 -18.87
CA ILE A 248 8.60 25.52 -20.18
C ILE A 248 8.19 26.74 -21.01
N SER A 249 7.56 27.73 -20.38
CA SER A 249 7.07 28.94 -21.05
C SER A 249 7.24 30.18 -20.16
N ALA A 250 6.75 31.33 -20.62
CA ALA A 250 6.76 32.55 -19.82
C ALA A 250 5.96 32.42 -18.50
N MET A 251 4.95 31.53 -18.47
CA MET A 251 4.03 31.39 -17.34
C MET A 251 3.99 29.97 -16.76
N GLU A 252 4.88 29.08 -17.20
CA GLU A 252 4.83 27.67 -16.85
C GLU A 252 6.23 27.13 -16.55
N ALA A 253 6.34 26.39 -15.46
CA ALA A 253 7.53 25.65 -15.08
C ALA A 253 7.18 24.18 -14.86
N ARG A 254 8.12 23.30 -15.15
CA ARG A 254 8.04 21.87 -14.85
C ARG A 254 8.91 21.55 -13.65
N VAL A 255 8.34 20.77 -12.74
CA VAL A 255 9.07 20.15 -11.63
C VAL A 255 9.22 18.67 -11.96
N ASN A 256 10.45 18.22 -12.18
CA ASN A 256 10.77 16.81 -12.33
C ASN A 256 11.36 16.32 -11.01
N VAL A 257 10.73 15.31 -10.41
CA VAL A 257 11.24 14.66 -9.19
C VAL A 257 11.48 13.19 -9.49
N GLY A 258 12.71 12.74 -9.25
CA GLY A 258 13.06 11.32 -9.26
C GLY A 258 13.42 10.88 -7.85
N ILE A 259 12.94 9.72 -7.42
CA ILE A 259 13.25 9.12 -6.13
C ILE A 259 13.69 7.67 -6.29
N GLU A 260 14.55 7.21 -5.40
CA GLU A 260 14.93 5.80 -5.28
C GLU A 260 14.38 5.26 -3.97
N THR A 261 13.42 4.33 -4.03
CA THR A 261 12.79 3.75 -2.83
C THR A 261 13.60 2.56 -2.30
N VAL A 262 13.59 2.37 -0.97
CA VAL A 262 14.23 1.22 -0.34
C VAL A 262 13.34 -0.02 -0.49
N LYS A 263 13.90 -1.10 -1.04
CA LYS A 263 13.21 -2.39 -1.13
C LYS A 263 13.40 -3.19 0.18
N PRO A 264 12.35 -3.76 0.77
CA PRO A 264 12.45 -4.51 2.02
C PRO A 264 13.25 -5.81 1.83
N LEU A 265 14.02 -6.18 2.85
CA LEU A 265 14.83 -7.40 2.85
C LEU A 265 13.95 -8.65 3.01
N ARG A 266 13.66 -9.33 1.91
CA ARG A 266 12.77 -10.50 1.89
C ARG A 266 13.43 -11.81 2.32
N ASN A 267 14.64 -12.09 1.84
CA ASN A 267 15.32 -13.37 2.02
C ASN A 267 16.76 -13.18 2.51
N ILE A 268 17.20 -14.04 3.44
CA ILE A 268 18.60 -14.13 3.89
C ILE A 268 19.10 -15.53 3.61
N ARG A 269 20.14 -15.64 2.78
CA ARG A 269 20.85 -16.90 2.55
C ARG A 269 22.08 -16.97 3.45
N ALA A 270 21.98 -17.71 4.56
CA ALA A 270 23.12 -18.00 5.43
C ALA A 270 23.94 -19.18 4.87
N VAL A 271 25.24 -18.99 4.69
CA VAL A 271 26.18 -20.06 4.33
C VAL A 271 27.07 -20.31 5.53
N VAL A 272 26.98 -21.51 6.11
CA VAL A 272 27.83 -21.93 7.24
C VAL A 272 28.86 -22.91 6.69
N THR A 273 30.13 -22.54 6.75
CA THR A 273 31.26 -23.39 6.36
C THR A 273 31.90 -23.97 7.62
N ALA A 274 32.12 -25.29 7.67
CA ALA A 274 32.89 -25.93 8.74
C ALA A 274 34.34 -26.17 8.27
N GLY A 275 35.31 -25.57 8.97
CA GLY A 275 36.74 -25.60 8.67
C GLY A 275 37.52 -24.68 9.61
N GLU A 276 38.85 -24.63 9.49
CA GLU A 276 39.70 -23.75 10.31
C GLU A 276 39.30 -22.28 10.07
N VAL A 277 38.93 -21.59 11.14
CA VAL A 277 38.61 -20.17 11.14
C VAL A 277 39.95 -19.44 11.31
N GLU A 278 40.39 -18.68 10.31
CA GLU A 278 41.47 -17.69 10.50
C GLU A 278 40.95 -16.46 11.28
#